data_AF-A0A3N5E816-F1
#
_entry.id   AF-A0A3N5E816-F1
#
_cell.length_a   1.000
_cell.length_b   1.000
_cell.length_c   1.000
_cell.angle_alpha   90.00
_cell.angle_beta   90.00
_cell.angle_gamma   90.00
#
_symmetry.space_group_name_H-M   'P 1'
#
loop_
_entity.id
_entity.type
_entity.pdbx_description
1 polymer ?
#
loop_
_entity_poly.entity_id
_entity_poly.type
_entity_poly.pdbx_seq_one_letter_code
_entity_poly.pdbx_strand_id
1 'polypeptide(L)' 'KRVPPGYPADHPDAELLKLKDVLFGRRLTDAEALSPDLPDVVAEAFATATPMLRLLASLAPK' A
#
# COMPACT_ATOMS: atom_id res chain seq x y z
N LYS A 1 -14.49 -12.58 16.26
CA LYS A 1 -13.77 -11.35 16.67
C LYS A 1 -12.41 -11.67 17.34
N ARG A 2 -11.68 -12.73 16.90
CA ARG A 2 -10.42 -13.17 17.53
C ARG A 2 -9.24 -12.42 16.88
N VAL A 3 -8.33 -11.90 17.69
CA VAL A 3 -7.08 -11.27 17.25
C VAL A 3 -6.13 -12.33 16.67
N PRO A 4 -5.34 -12.02 15.62
CA PRO A 4 -4.35 -12.95 15.10
C PRO A 4 -3.36 -13.45 16.19
N PRO A 5 -2.88 -14.71 16.09
CA PRO A 5 -1.88 -15.24 17.01
C PRO A 5 -0.62 -14.35 17.04
N GLY A 6 -0.03 -14.18 18.23
CA GLY A 6 1.17 -13.36 18.42
C GLY A 6 0.90 -11.91 18.86
N TYR A 7 -0.37 -11.50 18.99
CA TYR A 7 -0.75 -10.17 19.47
C TYR A 7 -1.66 -10.22 20.71
N PRO A 8 -1.64 -9.19 21.58
CA PRO A 8 -2.55 -9.07 22.72
C PRO A 8 -4.03 -9.11 22.31
N ALA A 9 -4.89 -9.64 23.19
CA ALA A 9 -6.33 -9.78 22.90
C ALA A 9 -7.06 -8.44 22.74
N ASP A 10 -6.51 -7.38 23.32
CA ASP A 10 -7.00 -6.00 23.33
C ASP A 10 -6.18 -5.07 22.41
N HIS A 11 -5.43 -5.63 21.45
CA HIS A 11 -4.61 -4.84 20.53
C HIS A 11 -5.47 -3.75 19.83
N PRO A 12 -5.07 -2.45 19.90
CA PRO A 12 -5.90 -1.34 19.41
C PRO A 12 -6.24 -1.47 17.92
N ASP A 13 -5.30 -2.02 17.13
CA ASP A 13 -5.46 -2.22 15.68
C ASP A 13 -5.83 -3.67 15.29
N ALA A 14 -6.47 -4.43 16.17
CA ALA A 14 -6.80 -5.84 15.95
C ALA A 14 -7.57 -6.12 14.63
N GLU A 15 -8.35 -5.16 14.13
CA GLU A 15 -9.05 -5.31 12.85
C GLU A 15 -8.11 -5.14 11.64
N LEU A 16 -7.11 -4.23 11.73
CA LEU A 16 -6.12 -4.06 10.66
C LEU A 16 -5.25 -5.31 10.50
N LEU A 17 -4.85 -5.93 11.62
CA LEU A 17 -4.05 -7.17 11.62
C LEU A 17 -4.75 -8.37 10.94
N LYS A 18 -6.06 -8.30 10.72
CA LYS A 18 -6.82 -9.35 10.02
C LYS A 18 -6.84 -9.18 8.51
N LEU A 19 -6.46 -8.00 8.01
CA LEU A 19 -6.38 -7.74 6.57
C LEU A 19 -5.20 -8.52 6.00
N LYS A 20 -5.42 -9.19 4.86
CA LYS A 20 -4.40 -10.03 4.21
C LYS A 20 -3.47 -9.22 3.32
N ASP A 21 -3.98 -8.10 2.82
CA ASP A 21 -3.31 -7.28 1.82
C ASP A 21 -3.34 -5.82 2.25
N VAL A 22 -2.26 -5.11 1.93
CA VAL A 22 -2.16 -3.65 2.07
C VAL A 22 -1.95 -3.07 0.69
N LEU A 23 -2.82 -2.14 0.29
CA LEU A 23 -2.75 -1.45 -1.00
C LEU A 23 -2.30 -0.02 -0.77
N PHE A 24 -1.26 0.40 -1.49
CA PHE A 24 -0.80 1.78 -1.56
C PHE A 24 -0.81 2.22 -3.02
N GLY A 25 -1.40 3.37 -3.30
CA GLY A 25 -1.46 3.88 -4.65
C GLY A 25 -2.21 5.19 -4.77
N ARG A 26 -2.21 5.72 -5.99
CA ARG A 26 -2.94 6.92 -6.39
C ARG A 26 -4.02 6.52 -7.38
N ARG A 27 -5.22 7.06 -7.21
CA ARG A 27 -6.27 6.93 -8.23
C ARG A 27 -5.99 7.92 -9.36
N LEU A 28 -6.00 7.44 -10.59
CA LEU A 28 -5.99 8.28 -11.78
C LEU A 28 -7.40 8.73 -12.10
N THR A 29 -7.53 9.97 -12.54
CA THR A 29 -8.76 10.47 -13.19
C THR A 29 -8.90 9.87 -14.57
N ASP A 30 -10.11 9.87 -15.13
CA ASP A 30 -10.36 9.37 -16.49
C ASP A 30 -9.53 10.13 -17.54
N ALA A 31 -9.32 11.43 -17.34
CA ALA A 31 -8.50 12.25 -18.23
C ALA A 31 -7.03 11.83 -18.22
N GLU A 32 -6.46 11.58 -17.04
CA GLU A 32 -5.08 11.06 -16.92
C GLU A 32 -4.97 9.65 -17.50
N ALA A 33 -5.95 8.79 -17.23
CA ALA A 33 -5.99 7.40 -17.68
C ALA A 33 -6.08 7.27 -19.21
N LEU A 34 -6.69 8.25 -19.88
CA LEU A 34 -6.87 8.29 -21.33
C LEU A 34 -5.88 9.24 -22.03
N SER A 35 -4.96 9.85 -21.30
CA SER A 35 -3.98 10.79 -21.84
C SER A 35 -2.89 10.07 -22.65
N PRO A 36 -2.37 10.67 -23.75
CA PRO A 36 -1.14 10.21 -24.37
C PRO A 36 0.07 10.21 -23.42
N ASP A 37 0.03 11.04 -22.37
CA ASP A 37 1.10 11.19 -21.38
C ASP A 37 0.98 10.16 -20.24
N LEU A 38 0.04 9.20 -20.32
CA LEU A 38 -0.14 8.18 -19.29
C LEU A 38 1.17 7.50 -18.85
N PRO A 39 2.12 7.14 -19.75
CA PRO A 39 3.40 6.56 -19.32
C PRO A 39 4.17 7.44 -18.32
N ASP A 40 4.23 8.75 -18.57
CA ASP A 40 4.94 9.69 -17.70
C ASP A 40 4.20 9.91 -16.38
N VAL A 41 2.86 10.00 -16.45
CA VAL A 41 1.99 10.11 -15.26
C VAL A 41 2.15 8.91 -14.31
N VAL A 42 2.29 7.71 -14.87
CA VAL A 42 2.51 6.47 -14.11
C VAL A 42 3.95 6.41 -13.58
N ALA A 43 4.95 6.77 -14.39
CA ALA A 43 6.35 6.80 -13.97
C ALA A 43 6.55 7.74 -12.77
N GLU A 44 5.97 8.93 -12.82
CA GLU A 44 6.03 9.91 -11.73
C GLU A 44 5.31 9.42 -10.47
N ALA A 45 4.16 8.76 -10.63
CA ALA A 45 3.43 8.17 -9.50
C ALA A 45 4.27 7.09 -8.80
N PHE A 46 4.98 6.25 -9.55
CA PHE A 46 5.87 5.24 -8.97
C PHE A 46 7.13 5.84 -8.34
N ALA A 47 7.73 6.86 -8.96
CA ALA A 47 8.85 7.60 -8.38
C ALA A 47 8.45 8.18 -7.01
N THR A 48 7.28 8.81 -6.93
CA THR A 48 6.70 9.34 -5.69
C THR A 48 6.43 8.24 -4.65
N ALA A 49 5.95 7.07 -5.09
CA ALA A 49 5.66 5.93 -4.20
C ALA A 49 6.91 5.20 -3.67
N THR A 50 8.08 5.43 -4.28
CA THR A 50 9.31 4.66 -4.02
C THR A 50 9.74 4.61 -2.54
N PRO A 51 9.70 5.70 -1.75
CA PRO A 51 10.09 5.64 -0.34
C PRO A 51 9.24 4.66 0.48
N MET A 52 7.93 4.61 0.21
CA MET A 52 7.01 3.68 0.87
C MET A 52 7.34 2.22 0.50
N LEU A 53 7.57 1.96 -0.79
CA LEU A 53 7.93 0.61 -1.25
C LEU A 53 9.26 0.13 -0.63
N ARG A 54 10.24 1.02 -0.48
CA ARG A 54 11.51 0.72 0.20
C ARG A 54 11.30 0.39 1.69
N LEU A 55 10.44 1.14 2.38
CA LEU A 55 10.08 0.83 3.76
C LEU A 55 9.44 -0.56 3.87
N LEU A 56 8.44 -0.86 3.04
CA LEU A 56 7.80 -2.18 3.04
C LEU A 56 8.79 -3.31 2.75
N ALA A 57 9.68 -3.13 1.78
CA ALA A 57 10.74 -4.10 1.48
C ALA A 57 11.69 -4.31 2.67
N SER A 58 11.97 -3.28 3.46
CA SER A 58 12.82 -3.40 4.66
C SER A 58 12.15 -4.15 5.82
N LEU A 59 10.82 -4.18 5.84
CA LEU A 59 10.01 -4.88 6.85
C LEU A 59 9.71 -6.34 6.46
N ALA A 60 9.91 -6.69 5.19
CA ALA A 60 9.66 -8.04 4.70
C ALA A 60 10.62 -9.03 5.40
N PRO A 61 10.11 -10.18 5.89
CA PRO A 61 10.98 -11.22 6.44
C PRO A 61 11.97 -11.70 5.38
N LYS A 62 13.22 -11.95 5.79
CA LYS A 62 14.26 -12.52 4.94
C LYS A 62 13.98 -13.98 4.61
#